data_AF-A0A7S1WDA2-F1
#
_entry.id   AF-A0A7S1WDA2-F1
#
_cell.length_a   1.000
_cell.length_b   1.000
_cell.length_c   1.000
_cell.angle_alpha   90.00
_cell.angle_beta   90.00
_cell.angle_gamma   90.00
#
_symmetry.space_group_name_H-M   'P 1'
#
loop_
_entity.id
_entity.type
_entity.pdbx_description
1 polymer ?
#
loop_
_entity_poly.entity_id
_entity_poly.type
_entity_poly.pdbx_seq_one_letter_code
_entity_poly.pdbx_strand_id
1 'polypeptide(L)'
;AGEVICSPGDPAQLLLIIDGEAAICSNLEDLMEEDDVLILPPDVDVRSRAERILTEAMGYGEQPELLHDTPMTRYVVALGRCRLHRITHMAVVKAFQAPLLEVVRIEEIKKVLTDIFLFKNLREDQVERTVRRLEQQIFAAGEVIVTQGEPARHLFLIQKGTISVKIGDTVVRTLGRWDYFGERGLLLQENRSATCQALEECCCLVLDADVFFEIVGMFRKELDRRMHL
;
A
#
# COMPACT_ATOMS: atom_id res chain seq x y z
N ALA A 1 13.64 -34.24 3.19
CA ALA A 1 13.98 -33.26 4.24
C ALA A 1 15.30 -32.64 3.83
N GLY A 2 15.48 -31.33 4.02
CA GLY A 2 16.64 -30.59 3.51
C GLY A 2 16.47 -30.05 2.09
N GLU A 3 15.40 -30.41 1.39
CA GLU A 3 15.10 -29.93 0.04
C GLU A 3 14.72 -28.45 0.05
N VAL A 4 15.36 -27.65 -0.80
CA VAL A 4 15.07 -26.23 -0.96
C VAL A 4 13.88 -26.06 -1.92
N ILE A 5 12.76 -25.63 -1.36
CA ILE A 5 11.51 -25.35 -2.08
C ILE A 5 11.62 -24.06 -2.91
N CYS A 6 12.39 -23.10 -2.39
CA CYS A 6 12.52 -21.75 -2.92
C CYS A 6 13.84 -21.14 -2.45
N SER A 7 14.48 -20.36 -3.32
CA SER A 7 15.73 -19.62 -3.04
C SER A 7 15.55 -18.11 -3.20
N PRO A 8 16.40 -17.29 -2.55
CA PRO A 8 16.47 -15.87 -2.83
C PRO A 8 16.75 -15.60 -4.32
N GLY A 9 16.01 -14.69 -4.92
CA GLY A 9 16.08 -14.39 -6.36
C GLY A 9 15.08 -15.15 -7.23
N ASP A 10 14.41 -16.19 -6.71
CA ASP A 10 13.33 -16.86 -7.43
C ASP A 10 12.18 -15.88 -7.76
N PRO A 11 11.42 -16.11 -8.84
CA PRO A 11 10.27 -15.28 -9.18
C PRO A 11 9.24 -15.17 -8.05
N ALA A 12 8.55 -14.03 -8.00
CA ALA A 12 7.50 -13.71 -7.04
C ALA A 12 6.42 -14.79 -6.93
N GLN A 13 6.23 -15.33 -5.73
CA GLN A 13 5.28 -16.40 -5.47
C GLN A 13 4.89 -16.47 -3.98
N LEU A 14 3.66 -16.89 -3.72
CA LEU A 14 3.18 -17.29 -2.40
C LEU A 14 3.25 -18.81 -2.28
N LEU A 15 3.90 -19.27 -1.22
CA LEU A 15 3.94 -20.66 -0.79
C LEU A 15 3.01 -20.83 0.41
N LEU A 16 2.04 -21.75 0.33
CA LEU A 16 1.11 -22.06 1.41
C LEU A 16 1.27 -23.53 1.80
N ILE A 17 1.58 -23.80 3.07
CA ILE A 17 1.74 -25.17 3.58
C ILE A 17 0.37 -25.82 3.74
N ILE A 18 0.21 -26.98 3.11
CA ILE A 18 -1.00 -27.80 3.17
C ILE A 18 -0.80 -29.01 4.10
N ASP A 19 0.42 -29.52 4.19
CA ASP A 19 0.79 -30.62 5.08
C ASP A 19 2.30 -30.63 5.32
N GLY A 20 2.72 -31.07 6.50
CA GLY A 20 4.12 -31.06 6.94
C GLY A 20 4.64 -29.68 7.35
N GLU A 21 5.96 -29.52 7.31
CA GLU A 21 6.63 -28.29 7.79
C GLU A 21 7.78 -27.86 6.88
N ALA A 22 8.01 -26.55 6.84
CA ALA A 22 9.13 -25.92 6.16
C ALA A 22 9.78 -24.84 7.02
N ALA A 23 11.08 -24.62 6.86
CA ALA A 23 11.84 -23.56 7.52
C ALA A 23 12.11 -22.41 6.56
N ILE A 24 11.98 -21.17 7.06
CA ILE A 24 12.46 -19.96 6.38
C ILE A 24 13.86 -19.64 6.91
N CYS A 25 14.83 -19.47 6.01
CA CYS A 25 16.22 -19.17 6.34
C CYS A 25 16.75 -18.00 5.51
N SER A 26 17.55 -17.12 6.10
CA SER A 26 18.19 -16.01 5.38
C SER A 26 19.39 -16.45 4.55
N ASN A 27 20.29 -17.24 5.15
CA ASN A 27 21.54 -17.66 4.53
C ASN A 27 21.74 -19.17 4.73
N LEU A 28 22.16 -19.84 3.66
CA LEU A 28 22.54 -21.25 3.64
C LEU A 28 23.85 -21.38 2.85
N GLU A 29 24.92 -21.83 3.49
CA GLU A 29 26.26 -21.96 2.87
C GLU A 29 26.58 -23.40 2.44
N ASP A 30 25.86 -24.38 3.00
CA ASP A 30 26.12 -25.82 2.84
C ASP A 30 25.28 -26.46 1.71
N LEU A 31 24.83 -25.67 0.73
CA LEU A 31 23.92 -26.16 -0.32
C LEU A 31 24.65 -27.10 -1.28
N MET A 32 23.98 -28.20 -1.61
CA MET A 32 24.39 -29.17 -2.62
C MET A 32 23.29 -29.27 -3.68
N GLU A 33 23.64 -29.76 -4.87
CA GLU A 33 22.70 -30.00 -5.96
C GLU A 33 22.60 -31.51 -6.22
N GLU A 34 21.39 -32.04 -6.16
CA GLU A 34 21.07 -33.45 -6.43
C GLU A 34 19.82 -33.49 -7.33
N ASP A 35 19.92 -34.14 -8.49
CA ASP A 35 18.83 -34.23 -9.48
C ASP A 35 18.17 -32.88 -9.84
N ASP A 36 18.99 -31.85 -10.11
CA ASP A 36 18.58 -30.46 -10.38
C ASP A 36 17.81 -29.78 -9.23
N VAL A 37 17.90 -30.33 -8.01
CA VAL A 37 17.29 -29.78 -6.79
C VAL A 37 18.37 -29.39 -5.79
N LEU A 38 18.26 -28.17 -5.27
CA LEU A 38 19.11 -27.73 -4.17
C LEU A 38 18.68 -28.41 -2.88
N ILE A 39 19.63 -29.00 -2.17
CA ILE A 39 19.41 -29.70 -0.90
C ILE A 39 20.47 -29.33 0.12
N LEU A 40 20.13 -29.47 1.40
CA LEU A 40 21.10 -29.46 2.50
C LEU A 40 21.49 -30.89 2.88
N PRO A 41 22.76 -31.13 3.27
CA PRO A 41 23.21 -32.41 3.78
C PRO A 41 22.33 -32.94 4.93
N PRO A 42 22.12 -34.26 5.06
CA PRO A 42 21.24 -34.83 6.08
C PRO A 42 21.65 -34.55 7.53
N ASP A 43 22.93 -34.23 7.77
CA ASP A 43 23.49 -33.90 9.08
C ASP A 43 23.29 -32.42 9.46
N VAL A 44 22.85 -31.56 8.53
CA VAL A 44 22.55 -30.16 8.81
C VAL A 44 21.21 -30.03 9.54
N ASP A 45 21.24 -29.53 10.77
CA ASP A 45 20.02 -29.18 11.51
C ASP A 45 19.40 -27.87 11.00
N VAL A 46 18.52 -28.00 10.01
CA VAL A 46 17.79 -26.89 9.40
C VAL A 46 16.91 -26.13 10.42
N ARG A 47 16.31 -26.81 11.40
CA ARG A 47 15.43 -26.15 12.38
C ARG A 47 16.20 -25.15 13.23
N SER A 48 17.41 -25.48 13.61
CA SER A 48 18.28 -24.59 14.39
C SER A 48 18.63 -23.29 13.66
N ARG A 49 18.57 -23.30 12.31
CA ARG A 49 18.89 -22.17 11.43
C ARG A 49 17.66 -21.43 10.92
N ALA A 50 16.46 -21.84 11.34
CA ALA A 50 15.22 -21.26 10.87
C ALA A 50 14.94 -19.93 11.57
N GLU A 51 14.67 -18.88 10.78
CA GLU A 51 14.08 -17.63 11.27
C GLU A 51 12.63 -17.87 11.70
N ARG A 52 11.95 -18.76 10.98
CA ARG A 52 10.56 -19.14 11.23
C ARG A 52 10.29 -20.53 10.68
N ILE A 53 9.47 -21.28 11.41
CA ILE A 53 8.90 -22.56 10.96
C ILE A 53 7.48 -22.30 10.44
N LEU A 54 7.19 -22.79 9.24
CA LEU A 54 5.86 -22.81 8.65
C LEU A 54 5.23 -24.18 8.88
N THR A 55 4.03 -24.17 9.44
CA THR A 55 3.17 -25.35 9.60
C THR A 55 1.93 -25.20 8.70
N GLU A 56 1.04 -26.19 8.71
CA GLU A 56 -0.22 -26.17 7.97
C GLU A 56 -0.97 -24.82 8.07
N ALA A 57 -1.51 -24.38 6.93
CA ALA A 57 -2.20 -23.10 6.72
C ALA A 57 -1.32 -21.83 6.84
N MET A 58 -0.03 -21.96 7.13
CA MET A 58 0.91 -20.83 7.10
C MET A 58 1.51 -20.64 5.69
N GLY A 59 1.89 -19.41 5.37
CA GLY A 59 2.53 -19.10 4.10
C GLY A 59 3.70 -18.12 4.18
N TYR A 60 4.40 -17.99 3.05
CA TYR A 60 5.51 -17.07 2.83
C TYR A 60 5.50 -16.54 1.40
N GLY A 61 5.90 -15.28 1.24
CA GLY A 61 5.90 -14.59 -0.05
C GLY A 61 4.59 -13.85 -0.37
N GLU A 62 3.72 -13.59 0.62
CA GLU A 62 2.53 -12.74 0.40
C GLU A 62 2.95 -11.30 0.12
N GLN A 63 3.78 -10.71 0.99
CA GLN A 63 4.29 -9.35 0.83
C GLN A 63 5.77 -9.25 1.28
N PRO A 64 6.65 -8.60 0.50
CA PRO A 64 6.36 -7.88 -0.75
C PRO A 64 6.25 -8.77 -1.99
N GLU A 65 6.63 -10.05 -1.94
CA GLU A 65 6.89 -10.87 -3.11
C GLU A 65 5.70 -10.98 -4.06
N LEU A 66 4.59 -11.59 -3.63
CA LEU A 66 3.43 -11.79 -4.50
C LEU A 66 2.77 -10.45 -4.89
N LEU A 67 2.62 -9.51 -3.96
CA LEU A 67 1.86 -8.27 -4.21
C LEU A 67 2.62 -7.21 -5.00
N HIS A 68 3.95 -7.13 -4.86
CA HIS A 68 4.78 -6.10 -5.50
C HIS A 68 5.72 -6.63 -6.58
N ASP A 69 5.53 -7.89 -7.01
CA ASP A 69 6.37 -8.57 -8.02
C ASP A 69 7.87 -8.51 -7.69
N THR A 70 8.20 -8.65 -6.40
CA THR A 70 9.60 -8.69 -5.97
C THR A 70 10.09 -10.13 -5.93
N PRO A 71 11.33 -10.42 -6.35
CA PRO A 71 11.90 -11.75 -6.19
C PRO A 71 11.88 -12.22 -4.73
N MET A 72 11.84 -13.54 -4.54
CA MET A 72 11.89 -14.17 -3.23
C MET A 72 13.14 -13.75 -2.47
N THR A 73 13.03 -13.55 -1.15
CA THR A 73 14.09 -12.94 -0.34
C THR A 73 14.75 -13.89 0.66
N ARG A 74 14.20 -15.10 0.82
CA ARG A 74 14.65 -16.13 1.77
C ARG A 74 14.63 -17.49 1.12
N TYR A 75 15.41 -18.40 1.69
CA TYR A 75 15.27 -19.82 1.44
C TYR A 75 14.05 -20.37 2.14
N VAL A 76 13.34 -21.30 1.50
CA VAL A 76 12.32 -22.13 2.14
C VAL A 76 12.75 -23.58 1.99
N VAL A 77 12.93 -24.28 3.11
CA VAL A 77 13.49 -25.63 3.14
C VAL A 77 12.51 -26.60 3.78
N ALA A 78 12.22 -27.72 3.13
CA ALA A 78 11.34 -28.76 3.65
C ALA A 78 12.00 -29.48 4.84
N LEU A 79 11.32 -29.53 5.99
CA LEU A 79 11.82 -30.24 7.19
C LEU A 79 11.47 -31.72 7.21
N GLY A 80 10.75 -32.18 6.19
CA GLY A 80 10.20 -33.53 6.07
C GLY A 80 9.47 -33.68 4.76
N ARG A 81 8.53 -34.62 4.68
CA ARG A 81 7.55 -34.64 3.60
C ARG A 81 6.65 -33.42 3.78
N CYS A 82 6.64 -32.53 2.81
CA CYS A 82 5.85 -31.30 2.84
C CYS A 82 5.00 -31.21 1.57
N ARG A 83 3.72 -30.90 1.71
CA ARG A 83 2.87 -30.50 0.60
C ARG A 83 2.53 -29.03 0.73
N LEU A 84 2.60 -28.33 -0.39
CA LEU A 84 2.30 -26.91 -0.45
C LEU A 84 1.56 -26.57 -1.74
N HIS A 85 0.85 -25.45 -1.70
CA HIS A 85 0.39 -24.75 -2.90
C HIS A 85 1.33 -23.60 -3.22
N ARG A 86 1.53 -23.38 -4.53
CA ARG A 86 2.35 -22.29 -5.07
C ARG A 86 1.45 -21.42 -5.94
N ILE A 87 1.39 -20.14 -5.62
CA ILE A 87 0.66 -19.13 -6.38
C ILE A 87 1.68 -18.11 -6.88
N THR A 88 1.96 -18.09 -8.18
CA THR A 88 2.89 -17.12 -8.77
C THR A 88 2.22 -15.77 -8.98
N HIS A 89 2.98 -14.67 -8.93
CA HIS A 89 2.46 -13.33 -9.27
C HIS A 89 1.77 -13.31 -10.65
N MET A 90 2.39 -13.92 -11.66
CA MET A 90 1.80 -14.02 -13.00
C MET A 90 0.42 -14.72 -13.03
N ALA A 91 0.22 -15.75 -12.21
CA ALA A 91 -1.07 -16.44 -12.12
C ALA A 91 -2.14 -15.52 -11.51
N VAL A 92 -1.77 -14.71 -10.52
CA VAL A 92 -2.66 -13.72 -9.92
C VAL A 92 -3.00 -12.62 -10.95
N VAL A 93 -2.01 -12.04 -11.63
CA VAL A 93 -2.26 -11.03 -12.67
C VAL A 93 -3.20 -11.55 -13.75
N LYS A 94 -3.01 -12.80 -14.21
CA LYS A 94 -3.90 -13.42 -15.20
C LYS A 94 -5.33 -13.63 -14.67
N ALA A 95 -5.48 -13.97 -13.39
CA ALA A 95 -6.79 -14.19 -12.79
C ALA A 95 -7.59 -12.90 -12.58
N PHE A 96 -6.92 -11.81 -12.19
CA PHE A 96 -7.59 -10.57 -11.78
C PHE A 96 -7.76 -9.54 -12.90
N GLN A 97 -7.17 -9.73 -14.09
CA GLN A 97 -7.26 -8.85 -15.28
C GLN A 97 -6.88 -7.36 -15.06
N ALA A 98 -6.53 -6.97 -13.84
CA ALA A 98 -5.98 -5.69 -13.43
C ALA A 98 -4.62 -5.93 -12.75
N PRO A 99 -3.72 -4.94 -12.73
CA PRO A 99 -2.48 -5.06 -11.95
C PRO A 99 -2.85 -5.34 -10.49
N LEU A 100 -2.34 -6.43 -9.92
CA LEU A 100 -2.61 -6.81 -8.53
C LEU A 100 -2.28 -5.66 -7.55
N LEU A 101 -1.21 -4.94 -7.85
CA LEU A 101 -0.80 -3.69 -7.21
C LEU A 101 -1.92 -2.64 -7.16
N GLU A 102 -2.69 -2.48 -8.24
CA GLU A 102 -3.78 -1.51 -8.30
C GLU A 102 -4.94 -1.94 -7.40
N VAL A 103 -5.26 -3.24 -7.37
CA VAL A 103 -6.31 -3.80 -6.51
C VAL A 103 -5.94 -3.64 -5.03
N VAL A 104 -4.71 -3.98 -4.65
CA VAL A 104 -4.20 -3.82 -3.28
C VAL A 104 -4.20 -2.35 -2.87
N ARG A 105 -3.68 -1.47 -3.74
CA ARG A 105 -3.67 -0.02 -3.50
C ARG A 105 -5.08 0.54 -3.30
N ILE A 106 -6.04 0.12 -4.13
CA ILE A 106 -7.44 0.53 -3.99
C ILE A 106 -7.98 0.10 -2.63
N GLU A 107 -7.70 -1.12 -2.19
CA GLU A 107 -8.20 -1.65 -0.93
C GLU A 107 -7.59 -0.94 0.29
N GLU A 108 -6.30 -0.61 0.26
CA GLU A 108 -5.64 0.20 1.29
C GLU A 108 -6.23 1.61 1.36
N ILE A 109 -6.43 2.26 0.21
CA ILE A 109 -7.02 3.59 0.16
C ILE A 109 -8.49 3.55 0.62
N LYS A 110 -9.26 2.52 0.22
CA LYS A 110 -10.65 2.32 0.67
C LYS A 110 -10.74 2.30 2.20
N LYS A 111 -9.89 1.52 2.87
CA LYS A 111 -9.85 1.43 4.35
C LYS A 111 -9.59 2.77 5.02
N VAL A 112 -8.70 3.58 4.46
CA VAL A 112 -8.39 4.90 5.03
C VAL A 112 -9.47 5.93 4.71
N LEU A 113 -10.02 5.92 3.49
CA LEU A 113 -11.09 6.84 3.12
C LEU A 113 -12.30 6.67 4.03
N THR A 114 -12.66 5.44 4.43
CA THR A 114 -13.79 5.24 5.37
C THR A 114 -13.60 5.91 6.73
N ASP A 115 -12.37 6.13 7.16
CA ASP A 115 -12.06 6.84 8.42
C ASP A 115 -12.09 8.37 8.24
N ILE A 116 -11.89 8.85 7.01
CA ILE A 116 -11.93 10.28 6.71
C ILE A 116 -13.37 10.76 6.70
N PHE A 117 -13.65 11.78 7.51
CA PHE A 117 -15.00 12.34 7.69
C PHE A 117 -15.73 12.67 6.38
N LEU A 118 -14.98 13.15 5.39
CA LEU A 118 -15.53 13.52 4.08
C LEU A 118 -16.14 12.31 3.35
N PHE A 119 -15.61 11.11 3.57
CA PHE A 119 -15.97 9.91 2.82
C PHE A 119 -16.66 8.84 3.70
N LYS A 120 -16.66 8.98 5.03
CA LYS A 120 -17.21 7.97 5.98
C LYS A 120 -18.68 7.59 5.76
N ASN A 121 -19.46 8.47 5.12
CA ASN A 121 -20.89 8.25 4.86
C ASN A 121 -21.17 7.80 3.43
N LEU A 122 -20.13 7.61 2.61
CA LEU A 122 -20.29 7.05 1.27
C LEU A 122 -20.62 5.56 1.35
N ARG A 123 -21.50 5.11 0.46
CA ARG A 123 -21.71 3.69 0.22
C ARG A 123 -20.49 3.08 -0.45
N GLU A 124 -20.33 1.77 -0.32
CA GLU A 124 -19.20 1.02 -0.88
C GLU A 124 -18.99 1.28 -2.40
N ASP A 125 -20.08 1.32 -3.18
CA ASP A 125 -20.04 1.63 -4.61
C ASP A 125 -19.49 3.03 -4.90
N GLN A 126 -19.74 3.98 -4.01
CA GLN A 126 -19.29 5.37 -4.13
C GLN A 126 -17.84 5.53 -3.68
N VAL A 127 -17.43 4.84 -2.61
CA VAL A 127 -16.03 4.79 -2.18
C VAL A 127 -15.19 4.21 -3.32
N GLU A 128 -15.61 3.10 -3.93
CA GLU A 128 -14.87 2.50 -5.03
C GLU A 128 -14.73 3.43 -6.24
N ARG A 129 -15.82 4.09 -6.66
CA ARG A 129 -15.76 5.10 -7.74
C ARG A 129 -14.84 6.26 -7.41
N THR A 130 -14.83 6.70 -6.15
CA THR A 130 -13.94 7.77 -5.68
C THR A 130 -12.48 7.35 -5.76
N VAL A 131 -12.14 6.16 -5.23
CA VAL A 131 -10.77 5.66 -5.21
C VAL A 131 -10.20 5.51 -6.62
N ARG A 132 -11.02 5.04 -7.57
CA ARG A 132 -10.62 4.91 -8.98
C ARG A 132 -10.34 6.24 -9.68
N ARG A 133 -10.84 7.36 -9.15
CA ARG A 133 -10.61 8.72 -9.67
C ARG A 133 -9.52 9.47 -8.92
N LEU A 134 -8.86 8.85 -7.93
CA LEU A 134 -7.72 9.45 -7.25
C LEU A 134 -6.47 9.31 -8.13
N GLU A 135 -5.82 10.43 -8.39
CA GLU A 135 -4.55 10.47 -9.09
C GLU A 135 -3.41 10.66 -8.09
N GLN A 136 -2.31 9.93 -8.29
CA GLN A 136 -1.14 10.06 -7.43
C GLN A 136 -0.21 11.14 -7.97
N GLN A 137 0.19 12.08 -7.13
CA GLN A 137 1.18 13.12 -7.44
C GLN A 137 2.28 13.15 -6.37
N ILE A 138 3.53 13.25 -6.82
CA ILE A 138 4.71 13.31 -5.94
C ILE A 138 5.23 14.75 -5.95
N PHE A 139 5.50 15.28 -4.77
CA PHE A 139 6.05 16.61 -4.55
C PHE A 139 7.37 16.50 -3.82
N ALA A 140 8.40 17.19 -4.33
CA ALA A 140 9.70 17.25 -3.68
C ALA A 140 9.66 18.10 -2.40
N ALA A 141 10.65 17.91 -1.51
CA ALA A 141 10.80 18.75 -0.34
C ALA A 141 10.93 20.24 -0.75
N GLY A 142 10.13 21.10 -0.14
CA GLY A 142 10.07 22.53 -0.45
C GLY A 142 9.15 22.89 -1.62
N GLU A 143 8.58 21.92 -2.34
CA GLU A 143 7.66 22.20 -3.45
C GLU A 143 6.31 22.74 -2.96
N VAL A 144 5.78 23.74 -3.64
CA VAL A 144 4.47 24.32 -3.35
C VAL A 144 3.40 23.49 -4.05
N ILE A 145 2.48 22.92 -3.27
CA ILE A 145 1.42 22.03 -3.76
C ILE A 145 0.20 22.85 -4.21
N VAL A 146 -0.15 23.89 -3.45
CA VAL A 146 -1.17 24.89 -3.83
C VAL A 146 -0.76 26.26 -3.33
N THR A 147 -1.10 27.31 -4.07
CA THR A 147 -0.80 28.70 -3.68
C THR A 147 -2.05 29.42 -3.20
N GLN A 148 -1.93 30.19 -2.12
CA GLN A 148 -2.98 31.08 -1.65
C GLN A 148 -3.45 32.02 -2.77
N GLY A 149 -4.76 32.20 -2.91
CA GLY A 149 -5.35 33.07 -3.92
C GLY A 149 -5.58 32.41 -5.28
N GLU A 150 -5.07 31.20 -5.53
CA GLU A 150 -5.38 30.47 -6.77
C GLU A 150 -6.79 29.85 -6.74
N PRO A 151 -7.41 29.59 -7.90
CA PRO A 151 -8.68 28.87 -7.97
C PRO A 151 -8.58 27.47 -7.32
N ALA A 152 -9.55 27.13 -6.48
CA ALA A 152 -9.64 25.79 -5.91
C ALA A 152 -10.22 24.80 -6.94
N ARG A 153 -9.40 23.83 -7.36
CA ARG A 153 -9.80 22.81 -8.36
C ARG A 153 -9.64 21.36 -7.90
N HIS A 154 -8.92 21.15 -6.81
CA HIS A 154 -8.58 19.82 -6.34
C HIS A 154 -8.63 19.73 -4.81
N LEU A 155 -8.98 18.56 -4.30
CA LEU A 155 -8.75 18.12 -2.93
C LEU A 155 -7.51 17.23 -2.93
N PHE A 156 -6.71 17.28 -1.86
CA PHE A 156 -5.53 16.46 -1.69
C PHE A 156 -5.63 15.63 -0.41
N LEU A 157 -5.21 14.37 -0.48
CA LEU A 157 -5.00 13.46 0.64
C LEU A 157 -3.53 13.05 0.69
N ILE A 158 -2.88 13.16 1.85
CA ILE A 158 -1.45 12.89 1.97
C ILE A 158 -1.25 11.38 2.19
N GLN A 159 -0.75 10.64 1.19
CA GLN A 159 -0.45 9.22 1.33
C GLN A 159 0.89 8.96 2.05
N LYS A 160 1.84 9.87 1.87
CA LYS A 160 3.19 9.85 2.47
C LYS A 160 3.70 11.28 2.59
N GLY A 161 4.47 11.55 3.64
CA GLY A 161 5.15 12.82 3.84
C GLY A 161 4.38 13.78 4.74
N THR A 162 4.90 15.00 4.84
CA THR A 162 4.40 16.06 5.71
C THR A 162 4.42 17.40 4.98
N ILE A 163 3.37 18.20 5.12
CA ILE A 163 3.25 19.52 4.50
C ILE A 163 3.02 20.61 5.56
N SER A 164 3.40 21.83 5.23
CA SER A 164 3.02 23.04 5.97
C SER A 164 1.90 23.77 5.26
N VAL A 165 1.00 24.39 6.02
CA VAL A 165 -0.06 25.27 5.53
C VAL A 165 0.22 26.67 6.05
N LYS A 166 0.34 27.63 5.13
CA LYS A 166 0.73 29.02 5.40
C LYS A 166 -0.33 30.01 4.92
N ILE A 167 -0.63 31.01 5.73
CA ILE A 167 -1.46 32.16 5.32
C ILE A 167 -0.54 33.39 5.32
N GLY A 168 -0.32 33.96 4.14
CA GLY A 168 0.82 34.85 3.92
C GLY A 168 2.13 34.11 4.26
N ASP A 169 2.94 34.71 5.14
CA ASP A 169 4.23 34.14 5.57
C ASP A 169 4.15 33.29 6.85
N THR A 170 2.97 33.20 7.48
CA THR A 170 2.79 32.52 8.76
C THR A 170 2.32 31.08 8.57
N VAL A 171 3.08 30.11 9.09
CA VAL A 171 2.64 28.70 9.18
C VAL A 171 1.54 28.60 10.23
N VAL A 172 0.35 28.15 9.81
CA VAL A 172 -0.83 28.04 10.69
C VAL A 172 -1.10 26.61 11.14
N ARG A 173 -0.64 25.61 10.38
CA ARG A 173 -0.72 24.18 10.72
C ARG A 173 0.24 23.35 9.88
N THR A 174 0.52 22.15 10.36
CA THR A 174 1.24 21.10 9.63
C THR A 174 0.30 19.91 9.48
N LEU A 175 0.32 19.25 8.32
CA LEU A 175 -0.51 18.09 8.01
C LEU A 175 0.40 16.93 7.59
N GLY A 176 0.08 15.73 8.04
CA GLY A 176 0.88 14.52 7.82
C GLY A 176 0.11 13.43 7.08
N ARG A 177 0.67 12.22 7.12
CA ARG A 177 0.08 11.05 6.48
C ARG A 177 -1.39 10.87 6.88
N TRP A 178 -2.23 10.74 5.85
CA TRP A 178 -3.68 10.58 5.84
C TRP A 178 -4.51 11.81 6.24
N ASP A 179 -3.88 12.95 6.49
CA ASP A 179 -4.59 14.23 6.51
C ASP A 179 -4.97 14.68 5.08
N TYR A 180 -6.03 15.48 4.99
CA TYR A 180 -6.48 16.07 3.73
C TYR A 180 -6.53 17.59 3.79
N PHE A 181 -6.46 18.24 2.62
CA PHE A 181 -6.52 19.69 2.49
C PHE A 181 -7.06 20.14 1.14
N GLY A 182 -7.52 21.40 1.10
CA GLY A 182 -8.03 22.04 -0.12
C GLY A 182 -9.56 22.00 -0.24
N GLU A 183 -10.24 21.36 0.71
CA GLU A 183 -11.68 21.25 0.83
C GLU A 183 -12.38 22.60 0.94
N ARG A 184 -11.79 23.55 1.68
CA ARG A 184 -12.44 24.85 1.98
C ARG A 184 -12.74 25.65 0.71
N GLY A 185 -11.74 25.79 -0.17
CA GLY A 185 -11.93 26.55 -1.42
C GLY A 185 -12.95 25.90 -2.34
N LEU A 186 -13.04 24.56 -2.35
CA LEU A 186 -14.07 23.84 -3.09
C LEU A 186 -15.47 24.07 -2.49
N LEU A 187 -15.61 23.92 -1.16
CA LEU A 187 -16.89 24.05 -0.46
C LEU A 187 -17.50 25.45 -0.57
N LEU A 188 -16.66 26.46 -0.36
CA LEU A 188 -17.07 27.87 -0.41
C LEU A 188 -17.11 28.43 -1.84
N GLN A 189 -16.61 27.68 -2.82
CA GLN A 189 -16.39 28.15 -4.20
C GLN A 189 -15.55 29.42 -4.24
N GLU A 190 -14.49 29.43 -3.42
CA GLU A 190 -13.55 30.52 -3.25
C GLU A 190 -12.14 30.09 -3.69
N ASN A 191 -11.26 31.07 -3.85
CA ASN A 191 -9.84 30.80 -4.06
C ASN A 191 -9.20 30.16 -2.81
N ARG A 192 -8.04 29.55 -2.98
CA ARG A 192 -7.28 28.92 -1.88
C ARG A 192 -7.03 29.93 -0.76
N SER A 193 -7.43 29.58 0.46
CA SER A 193 -7.23 30.43 1.64
C SER A 193 -5.80 30.43 2.18
N ALA A 194 -4.97 29.49 1.74
CA ALA A 194 -3.61 29.25 2.24
C ALA A 194 -2.73 28.61 1.17
N THR A 195 -1.42 28.83 1.27
CA THR A 195 -0.39 28.13 0.51
C THR A 195 -0.02 26.84 1.24
N CYS A 196 0.08 25.72 0.53
CA CYS A 196 0.54 24.46 1.10
C CYS A 196 1.87 24.06 0.46
N GLN A 197 2.84 23.68 1.28
CA GLN A 197 4.20 23.38 0.83
C GLN A 197 4.70 22.09 1.47
N ALA A 198 5.29 21.21 0.67
CA ALA A 198 5.91 19.97 1.13
C ALA A 198 7.13 20.27 2.02
N LEU A 199 7.19 19.66 3.20
CA LEU A 199 8.35 19.77 4.12
C LEU A 199 9.39 18.68 3.85
N GLU A 200 8.96 17.58 3.24
CA GLU A 200 9.74 16.43 2.79
C GLU A 200 9.13 15.91 1.48
N GLU A 201 9.70 14.85 0.89
CA GLU A 201 9.05 14.19 -0.26
C GLU A 201 7.64 13.72 0.13
N CYS A 202 6.64 14.27 -0.55
CA CYS A 202 5.24 13.97 -0.30
C CYS A 202 4.65 13.20 -1.46
N CYS A 203 3.84 12.20 -1.16
CA CYS A 203 2.96 11.54 -2.12
C CYS A 203 1.54 11.91 -1.75
N CYS A 204 0.82 12.60 -2.65
CA CYS A 204 -0.56 12.99 -2.46
C CYS A 204 -1.48 12.24 -3.44
N LEU A 205 -2.65 11.85 -2.96
CA LEU A 205 -3.77 11.43 -3.78
C LEU A 205 -4.63 12.67 -4.06
N VAL A 206 -4.84 12.97 -5.33
CA VAL A 206 -5.50 14.18 -5.83
C VAL A 206 -6.87 13.81 -6.36
N LEU A 207 -7.88 14.58 -5.96
CA LEU A 207 -9.26 14.41 -6.37
C LEU A 207 -9.78 15.70 -7.01
N ASP A 208 -10.29 15.61 -8.23
CA ASP A 208 -10.88 16.77 -8.92
C ASP A 208 -12.14 17.30 -8.21
N ALA A 209 -12.34 18.61 -8.37
CA ALA A 209 -13.51 19.32 -7.86
C ALA A 209 -14.84 18.66 -8.27
N ASP A 210 -14.95 18.19 -9.52
CA ASP A 210 -16.18 17.56 -10.01
C ASP A 210 -16.50 16.29 -9.23
N VAL A 211 -15.49 15.44 -8.97
CA VAL A 211 -15.66 14.24 -8.15
C VAL A 211 -16.00 14.61 -6.71
N PHE A 212 -15.32 15.63 -6.18
CA PHE A 212 -15.57 16.13 -4.85
C PHE A 212 -17.02 16.60 -4.68
N PHE A 213 -17.57 17.32 -5.66
CA PHE A 213 -18.96 17.81 -5.60
C PHE A 213 -19.99 16.68 -5.75
N GLU A 214 -19.71 15.64 -6.54
CA GLU A 214 -20.54 14.43 -6.59
C GLU A 214 -20.65 13.76 -5.20
N ILE A 215 -19.55 13.74 -4.45
CA ILE A 215 -19.46 13.18 -3.09
C ILE A 215 -20.15 14.10 -2.06
N VAL A 216 -19.80 15.39 -2.09
CA VAL A 216 -20.19 16.39 -1.09
C VAL A 216 -21.62 16.87 -1.25
N GLY A 217 -22.22 16.80 -2.44
CA GLY A 217 -23.63 17.10 -2.64
C GLY A 217 -24.55 16.38 -1.65
N MET A 218 -24.10 15.25 -1.10
CA MET A 218 -24.80 14.44 -0.10
C MET A 218 -24.62 14.92 1.36
N PHE A 219 -23.58 15.70 1.66
CA PHE A 219 -23.16 16.05 3.04
C PHE A 219 -22.86 17.53 3.27
N ARG A 220 -23.16 18.41 2.29
CA ARG A 220 -22.87 19.86 2.35
C ARG A 220 -23.23 20.51 3.68
N LYS A 221 -24.44 20.23 4.22
CA LYS A 221 -24.92 20.78 5.50
C LYS A 221 -24.06 20.41 6.71
N GLU A 222 -23.45 19.24 6.70
CA GLU A 222 -22.65 18.73 7.81
C GLU A 222 -21.20 19.26 7.74
N LEU A 223 -20.68 19.46 6.53
CA LEU A 223 -19.39 20.12 6.31
C LEU A 223 -19.46 21.62 6.65
N ASP A 224 -20.52 22.31 6.24
CA ASP A 224 -20.77 23.72 6.58
C ASP A 224 -20.76 23.94 8.11
N ARG A 225 -21.38 23.02 8.87
CA ARG A 225 -21.42 23.09 10.35
C ARG A 225 -20.05 23.05 11.02
N ARG A 226 -19.08 22.33 10.46
CA ARG A 226 -17.74 22.18 11.04
C ARG A 226 -16.78 23.29 10.61
N MET A 227 -17.04 23.96 9.49
CA MET A 227 -16.23 25.11 9.06
C MET A 227 -16.44 26.37 9.92
N HIS A 228 -17.46 26.37 10.78
CA HIS A 228 -17.76 27.41 11.78
C HIS A 228 -17.26 27.07 13.19
N LEU A 229 -16.37 26.08 13.35
CA LEU A 229 -15.67 25.78 14.59
C LEU A 229 -14.18 26.13 14.49
#